data_AF-A0A8T4GAR1-F1
#
_entry.id   AF-A0A8T4GAR1-F1
#
_cell.length_a   1.000
_cell.length_b   1.000
_cell.length_c   1.000
_cell.angle_alpha   90.00
_cell.angle_beta   90.00
_cell.angle_gamma   90.00
#
_symmetry.space_group_name_H-M   'P 1'
#
loop_
_entity.id
_entity.type
_entity.pdbx_description
1 polymer ?
#
loop_
_entity_poly.entity_id
_entity_poly.type
_entity_poly.pdbx_seq_one_letter_code
_entity_poly.pdbx_strand_id
1 'polypeptide(L)'
;MNQSTPSFLQCLLAAGVIQYANQEAFDEHLKAYRMLSKPLFLSPDTNVLYHRFLTNSSTIDLREVLLVDTVREEIEASLNFKYTPAQISEIKRGARYQQFLLDELVNRRMKKSRLACIALAEYRELRRYAVEIEGVERSTNDKEQTDLIIAKTLRRFEKERAALPVMLTADRQMADLCEAEGIEHFHFTLPHAVQADFCSSRSMRRMIYNLAMVFGVIRLNSVVVFGEFKGKKRIDQLKLRFLDEELWKGFEKHLRMCRRLMNLGIRQ
;
A
#
# COMPACT_ATOMS: atom_id res chain seq x y z
N MET A 1 -5.22 -4.67 -26.01
CA MET A 1 -5.52 -4.32 -24.60
C MET A 1 -4.28 -4.62 -23.76
N ASN A 2 -3.55 -3.59 -23.34
CA ASN A 2 -2.38 -3.76 -22.48
C ASN A 2 -2.86 -4.09 -21.06
N GLN A 3 -2.75 -5.35 -20.65
CA GLN A 3 -2.91 -5.70 -19.24
C GLN A 3 -1.82 -4.95 -18.44
N SER A 4 -2.24 -4.07 -17.54
CA SER A 4 -1.33 -3.45 -16.60
C SER A 4 -0.69 -4.51 -15.71
N THR A 5 0.63 -4.49 -15.55
CA THR A 5 1.32 -5.40 -14.61
C THR A 5 0.69 -5.30 -13.21
N PRO A 6 0.60 -6.41 -12.43
CA PRO A 6 -0.07 -6.41 -11.12
C PRO A 6 0.39 -5.29 -10.18
N SER A 7 1.68 -4.95 -10.22
CA SER A 7 2.24 -3.89 -9.37
C SER A 7 1.92 -2.47 -9.84
N PHE A 8 1.63 -2.26 -11.12
CA PHE A 8 1.13 -0.97 -11.59
C PHE A 8 -0.29 -0.74 -11.06
N LEU A 9 -1.15 -1.76 -11.16
CA LEU A 9 -2.51 -1.73 -10.63
C LEU A 9 -2.52 -1.44 -9.11
N GLN A 10 -1.67 -2.14 -8.35
CA GLN A 10 -1.48 -1.88 -6.92
C GLN A 10 -1.09 -0.42 -6.63
N CYS A 11 -0.20 0.18 -7.44
CA CYS A 11 0.18 1.58 -7.24
C CYS A 11 -1.00 2.54 -7.44
N LEU A 12 -1.88 2.25 -8.40
CA LEU A 12 -3.07 3.06 -8.68
C LEU A 12 -4.11 2.95 -7.56
N LEU A 13 -4.37 1.73 -7.08
CA LEU A 13 -5.24 1.48 -5.92
C LEU A 13 -4.69 2.19 -4.67
N ALA A 14 -3.41 1.98 -4.36
CA ALA A 14 -2.73 2.61 -3.23
C ALA A 14 -2.68 4.14 -3.31
N ALA A 15 -2.74 4.71 -4.52
CA ALA A 15 -2.79 6.14 -4.72
C ALA A 15 -4.21 6.73 -4.60
N GLY A 16 -5.25 5.88 -4.58
CA GLY A 16 -6.64 6.31 -4.68
C GLY A 16 -6.94 6.94 -6.04
N VAL A 17 -6.34 6.41 -7.11
CA VAL A 17 -6.63 6.81 -8.50
C VAL A 17 -7.73 5.93 -9.07
N ILE A 18 -7.73 4.65 -8.71
CA ILE A 18 -8.78 3.69 -9.03
C ILE A 18 -9.28 3.03 -7.74
N GLN A 19 -10.43 2.36 -7.83
CA GLN A 19 -11.06 1.63 -6.73
C GLN A 19 -11.20 0.15 -7.10
N TYR A 20 -11.63 -0.68 -6.15
CA TYR A 20 -12.04 -2.05 -6.44
C TYR A 20 -13.28 -2.05 -7.34
N ALA A 21 -13.45 -3.08 -8.16
CA ALA A 21 -14.56 -3.19 -9.10
C ALA A 21 -15.94 -3.25 -8.39
N ASN A 22 -15.97 -3.81 -7.18
CA ASN A 22 -17.17 -3.96 -6.36
C ASN A 22 -17.22 -2.96 -5.19
N GLN A 23 -16.69 -1.74 -5.39
CA GLN A 23 -16.70 -0.70 -4.36
C GLN A 23 -18.11 -0.31 -3.90
N GLU A 24 -19.05 -0.15 -4.83
CA GLU A 24 -20.43 0.23 -4.49
C GLU A 24 -21.10 -0.83 -3.61
N ALA A 25 -20.90 -2.11 -3.94
CA ALA A 25 -21.38 -3.22 -3.12
C ALA A 25 -20.78 -3.19 -1.71
N PHE A 26 -19.49 -2.85 -1.56
CA PHE A 26 -18.88 -2.67 -0.25
C PHE A 26 -19.56 -1.56 0.56
N ASP A 27 -19.82 -0.41 -0.08
CA ASP A 27 -20.45 0.72 0.60
C ASP A 27 -21.89 0.42 1.04
N GLU A 28 -22.63 -0.42 0.29
CA GLU A 28 -23.94 -0.94 0.69
C GLU A 28 -23.85 -1.90 1.89
N HIS A 29 -22.93 -2.87 1.85
CA HIS A 29 -22.71 -3.79 2.96
C HIS A 29 -22.28 -3.05 4.23
N LEU A 30 -21.40 -2.05 4.10
CA LEU A 30 -20.95 -1.23 5.22
C LEU A 30 -22.12 -0.50 5.91
N LYS A 31 -23.07 0.03 5.12
CA LYS A 31 -24.29 0.64 5.68
C LYS A 31 -25.14 -0.40 6.42
N ALA A 32 -25.34 -1.58 5.82
CA ALA A 32 -26.10 -2.65 6.45
C ALA A 32 -25.47 -3.12 7.77
N TYR A 33 -24.14 -3.29 7.80
CA TYR A 33 -23.41 -3.67 9.01
C TYR A 33 -23.57 -2.65 10.14
N ARG A 34 -23.51 -1.35 9.82
CA ARG A 34 -23.69 -0.27 10.80
C ARG A 34 -25.12 -0.16 11.35
N MET A 35 -26.11 -0.74 10.68
CA MET A 35 -27.50 -0.80 11.17
C MET A 35 -27.73 -1.94 12.16
N LEU A 36 -26.80 -2.88 12.29
CA LEU A 36 -26.88 -3.95 13.26
C LEU A 36 -26.66 -3.42 14.68
N SER A 37 -27.20 -4.12 15.67
CA SER A 37 -27.03 -3.76 17.08
C SER A 37 -25.63 -4.05 17.63
N LYS A 38 -24.83 -4.84 16.92
CA LYS A 38 -23.45 -5.18 17.31
C LYS A 38 -22.46 -4.11 16.84
N PRO A 39 -21.46 -3.73 17.66
CA PRO A 39 -20.36 -2.87 17.20
C PRO A 39 -19.63 -3.48 16.01
N LEU A 40 -19.42 -2.71 14.94
CA LEU A 40 -18.71 -3.14 13.74
C LEU A 40 -17.19 -2.93 13.89
N PHE A 41 -16.42 -3.92 13.42
CA PHE A 41 -14.98 -3.81 13.24
C PHE A 41 -14.54 -4.33 11.87
N LEU A 42 -13.74 -3.56 11.16
CA LEU A 42 -13.20 -3.91 9.83
C LEU A 42 -11.75 -4.37 9.98
N SER A 43 -11.49 -5.64 9.67
CA SER A 43 -10.14 -6.22 9.75
C SER A 43 -9.52 -6.36 8.36
N PRO A 44 -8.50 -5.58 7.99
CA PRO A 44 -7.84 -5.72 6.70
C PRO A 44 -6.88 -6.92 6.66
N ASP A 45 -6.90 -7.66 5.56
CA ASP A 45 -5.78 -8.50 5.18
C ASP A 45 -4.56 -7.67 4.75
N THR A 46 -3.44 -8.36 4.57
CA THR A 46 -2.19 -7.75 4.13
C THR A 46 -2.32 -7.06 2.76
N ASN A 47 -3.10 -7.62 1.81
CA ASN A 47 -3.28 -7.05 0.47
C ASN A 47 -4.05 -5.72 0.48
N VAL A 48 -5.10 -5.62 1.29
CA VAL A 48 -5.91 -4.42 1.51
C VAL A 48 -5.04 -3.29 2.09
N LEU A 49 -4.08 -3.63 2.96
CA LEU A 49 -3.06 -2.69 3.44
C LEU A 49 -2.07 -2.27 2.33
N TYR A 50 -1.62 -3.21 1.49
CA TYR A 50 -0.82 -2.86 0.29
C TYR A 50 -1.56 -1.91 -0.64
N HIS A 51 -2.88 -2.06 -0.76
CA HIS A 51 -3.75 -1.21 -1.57
C HIS A 51 -4.18 0.09 -0.87
N ARG A 52 -3.80 0.29 0.41
CA ARG A 52 -4.13 1.46 1.21
C ARG A 52 -5.61 1.82 1.22
N PHE A 53 -6.45 0.81 1.13
CA PHE A 53 -7.88 0.99 0.91
C PHE A 53 -8.52 1.81 2.04
N LEU A 54 -8.17 1.46 3.28
CA LEU A 54 -8.77 2.06 4.48
C LEU A 54 -8.54 3.57 4.57
N THR A 55 -7.31 4.07 4.38
CA THR A 55 -7.06 5.54 4.43
C THR A 55 -7.41 6.28 3.15
N ASN A 56 -7.65 5.56 2.04
CA ASN A 56 -8.15 6.15 0.80
C ASN A 56 -9.68 6.25 0.79
N SER A 57 -10.38 5.45 1.59
CA SER A 57 -11.84 5.52 1.71
C SER A 57 -12.26 6.68 2.62
N SER A 58 -13.26 7.44 2.17
CA SER A 58 -13.94 8.45 2.99
C SER A 58 -15.13 7.90 3.77
N THR A 59 -15.60 6.68 3.46
CA THR A 59 -16.78 6.07 4.09
C THR A 59 -16.45 5.28 5.36
N ILE A 60 -15.17 4.96 5.57
CA ILE A 60 -14.67 4.18 6.69
C ILE A 60 -14.23 5.11 7.83
N ASP A 61 -14.73 4.86 9.04
CA ASP A 61 -14.17 5.45 10.25
C ASP A 61 -12.97 4.62 10.70
N LEU A 62 -11.79 5.24 10.80
CA LEU A 62 -10.56 4.53 11.16
C LEU A 62 -10.59 3.96 12.59
N ARG A 63 -11.53 4.40 13.44
CA ARG A 63 -11.78 3.83 14.78
C ARG A 63 -12.52 2.50 14.73
N GLU A 64 -13.20 2.21 13.62
CA GLU A 64 -13.83 0.91 13.36
C GLU A 64 -12.83 -0.10 12.80
N VAL A 65 -11.56 0.25 12.61
CA VAL A 65 -10.55 -0.69 12.09
C VAL A 65 -10.01 -1.57 13.22
N LEU A 66 -9.90 -2.86 12.95
CA LEU A 66 -9.30 -3.87 13.83
C LEU A 66 -8.04 -4.42 13.17
N LEU A 67 -6.90 -4.28 13.82
CA LEU A 67 -5.61 -4.75 13.32
C LEU A 67 -5.19 -5.99 14.10
N VAL A 68 -5.02 -7.11 13.39
CA VAL A 68 -4.39 -8.30 13.94
C VAL A 68 -2.87 -8.15 13.83
N ASP A 69 -2.13 -8.34 14.92
CA ASP A 69 -0.66 -8.21 14.95
C ASP A 69 0.06 -9.09 13.92
N THR A 70 -0.50 -10.25 13.61
CA THR A 70 -0.02 -11.22 12.63
C THR A 70 0.18 -10.56 11.26
N VAL A 71 -0.70 -9.64 10.86
CA VAL A 71 -0.58 -8.87 9.61
C VAL A 71 0.65 -7.95 9.63
N ARG A 72 1.00 -7.38 10.79
CA ARG A 72 2.22 -6.58 10.95
C ARG A 72 3.46 -7.46 10.74
N GLU A 73 3.45 -8.65 11.32
CA GLU A 73 4.57 -9.60 11.24
C GLU A 73 4.84 -10.01 9.78
N GLU A 74 3.79 -10.26 8.98
CA GLU A 74 3.92 -10.54 7.54
C GLU A 74 4.56 -9.38 6.76
N ILE A 75 4.13 -8.15 7.05
CA ILE A 75 4.69 -6.95 6.41
C ILE A 75 6.17 -6.81 6.80
N GLU A 76 6.51 -6.99 8.08
CA GLU A 76 7.87 -6.85 8.59
C GLU A 76 8.83 -7.90 8.03
N ALA A 77 8.37 -9.15 7.90
CA ALA A 77 9.11 -10.23 7.25
C ALA A 77 9.49 -9.88 5.80
N SER A 78 8.71 -9.01 5.16
CA SER A 78 8.92 -8.58 3.78
C SER A 78 9.89 -7.39 3.61
N LEU A 79 10.37 -6.74 4.68
CA LEU A 79 11.14 -5.47 4.58
C LEU A 79 12.63 -5.62 4.26
N ASN A 80 13.23 -6.78 4.56
CA ASN A 80 14.69 -6.90 4.67
C ASN A 80 15.39 -7.37 3.39
N PHE A 81 14.66 -7.59 2.29
CA PHE A 81 15.28 -8.03 1.03
C PHE A 81 15.94 -6.87 0.29
N LYS A 82 17.23 -7.03 -0.05
CA LYS A 82 18.04 -6.06 -0.78
C LYS A 82 18.70 -6.71 -1.98
N TYR A 83 18.84 -5.94 -3.07
CA TYR A 83 19.60 -6.39 -4.23
C TYR A 83 21.08 -6.54 -3.88
N THR A 84 21.65 -7.67 -4.26
CA THR A 84 23.10 -7.86 -4.30
C THR A 84 23.68 -7.15 -5.54
N PRO A 85 24.98 -6.81 -5.54
CA PRO A 85 25.65 -6.29 -6.74
C PRO A 85 25.50 -7.24 -7.95
N ALA A 86 25.58 -8.55 -7.73
CA ALA A 86 25.43 -9.55 -8.77
C ALA A 86 24.03 -9.52 -9.42
N GLN A 87 22.97 -9.41 -8.61
CA GLN A 87 21.59 -9.27 -9.10
C GLN A 87 21.42 -8.00 -9.93
N ILE A 88 21.99 -6.87 -9.50
CA ILE A 88 21.93 -5.63 -10.31
C ILE A 88 22.68 -5.79 -11.63
N SER A 89 23.87 -6.39 -11.61
CA SER A 89 24.62 -6.67 -12.84
C SER A 89 23.86 -7.57 -13.81
N GLU A 90 23.09 -8.54 -13.29
CA GLU A 90 22.18 -9.35 -14.09
C GLU A 90 21.05 -8.53 -14.70
N ILE A 91 20.36 -7.71 -13.91
CA ILE A 91 19.28 -6.84 -14.43
C ILE A 91 19.83 -5.88 -15.49
N LYS A 92 21.04 -5.34 -15.30
CA LYS A 92 21.71 -4.46 -16.26
C LYS A 92 21.92 -5.12 -17.62
N ARG A 93 22.22 -6.42 -17.68
CA ARG A 93 22.38 -7.16 -18.94
C ARG A 93 21.09 -7.18 -19.77
N GLY A 94 19.92 -7.13 -19.13
CA GLY A 94 18.62 -7.03 -19.81
C GLY A 94 18.20 -5.61 -20.21
N ALA A 95 18.88 -4.57 -19.70
CA ALA A 95 18.54 -3.17 -19.97
C ALA A 95 19.30 -2.64 -21.19
N ARG A 96 18.57 -2.33 -22.28
CA ARG A 96 19.16 -1.83 -23.54
C ARG A 96 19.77 -0.43 -23.42
N TYR A 97 19.20 0.43 -22.58
CA TYR A 97 19.61 1.83 -22.42
C TYR A 97 19.67 2.23 -20.95
N GLN A 98 20.46 3.25 -20.65
CA GLN A 98 20.50 3.91 -19.33
C GLN A 98 20.77 2.96 -18.15
N GLN A 99 21.59 1.92 -18.36
CA GLN A 99 21.95 0.93 -17.33
C GLN A 99 22.52 1.58 -16.06
N PHE A 100 23.19 2.73 -16.19
CA PHE A 100 23.74 3.50 -15.07
C PHE A 100 22.69 3.95 -14.05
N LEU A 101 21.40 4.01 -14.41
CA LEU A 101 20.32 4.31 -13.45
C LEU A 101 20.16 3.20 -12.41
N LEU A 102 20.50 1.95 -12.77
CA LEU A 102 20.38 0.79 -11.89
C LEU A 102 21.49 0.74 -10.82
N ASP A 103 22.58 1.50 -10.97
CA ASP A 103 23.62 1.62 -9.95
C ASP A 103 23.09 2.18 -8.63
N GLU A 104 22.04 3.00 -8.69
CA GLU A 104 21.36 3.54 -7.52
C GLU A 104 20.69 2.44 -6.66
N LEU A 105 20.42 1.26 -7.24
CA LEU A 105 19.72 0.16 -6.58
C LEU A 105 20.65 -0.88 -5.95
N VAL A 106 21.97 -0.77 -6.12
CA VAL A 106 22.94 -1.70 -5.52
C VAL A 106 22.88 -1.62 -3.99
N ASN A 107 22.74 -2.78 -3.34
CA ASN A 107 22.54 -2.91 -1.89
C ASN A 107 21.32 -2.14 -1.37
N ARG A 108 20.32 -1.91 -2.23
CA ARG A 108 19.05 -1.28 -1.88
C ARG A 108 17.89 -2.26 -1.91
N ARG A 109 16.77 -1.85 -1.32
CA ARG A 109 15.57 -2.67 -1.17
C ARG A 109 15.08 -3.19 -2.52
N MET A 110 14.71 -4.47 -2.53
CA MET A 110 14.01 -5.09 -3.65
C MET A 110 12.58 -4.58 -3.76
N LYS A 111 11.95 -4.82 -4.92
CA LYS A 111 10.55 -4.45 -5.18
C LYS A 111 9.58 -4.88 -4.06
N LYS A 112 9.67 -6.14 -3.60
CA LYS A 112 8.84 -6.67 -2.50
C LYS A 112 9.00 -5.84 -1.22
N SER A 113 10.24 -5.56 -0.80
CA SER A 113 10.53 -4.73 0.37
C SER A 113 10.05 -3.29 0.23
N ARG A 114 10.08 -2.72 -0.99
CA ARG A 114 9.58 -1.36 -1.23
C ARG A 114 8.06 -1.28 -1.18
N LEU A 115 7.37 -2.32 -1.65
CA LEU A 115 5.92 -2.48 -1.44
C LEU A 115 5.62 -2.60 0.06
N ALA A 116 6.35 -3.45 0.79
CA ALA A 116 6.12 -3.67 2.23
C ALA A 116 6.33 -2.38 3.03
N CYS A 117 7.27 -1.54 2.61
CA CYS A 117 7.45 -0.19 3.12
C CYS A 117 6.20 0.71 2.97
N ILE A 118 5.45 0.58 1.87
CA ILE A 118 4.18 1.32 1.66
C ILE A 118 3.09 0.76 2.58
N ALA A 119 2.93 -0.56 2.64
CA ALA A 119 1.96 -1.21 3.53
C ALA A 119 2.24 -0.90 5.01
N LEU A 120 3.51 -0.87 5.42
CA LEU A 120 3.89 -0.50 6.79
C LEU A 120 3.56 0.96 7.11
N ALA A 121 3.69 1.87 6.13
CA ALA A 121 3.29 3.26 6.32
C ALA A 121 1.77 3.39 6.51
N GLU A 122 0.99 2.59 5.77
CA GLU A 122 -0.46 2.48 5.96
C GLU A 122 -0.81 1.94 7.34
N TYR A 123 -0.24 0.80 7.72
CA TYR A 123 -0.45 0.17 9.02
C TYR A 123 -0.17 1.15 10.17
N ARG A 124 0.95 1.90 10.10
CA ARG A 124 1.32 2.90 11.11
C ARG A 124 0.35 4.08 11.19
N GLU A 125 -0.28 4.46 10.08
CA GLU A 125 -1.30 5.49 10.07
C GLU A 125 -2.58 4.97 10.74
N LEU A 126 -3.02 3.77 10.37
CA LEU A 126 -4.20 3.12 10.94
C LEU A 126 -4.07 2.88 12.45
N ARG A 127 -2.91 2.41 12.89
CA ARG A 127 -2.62 2.11 14.31
C ARG A 127 -2.85 3.29 15.26
N ARG A 128 -2.84 4.53 14.76
CA ARG A 128 -3.13 5.72 15.57
C ARG A 128 -4.59 5.78 16.05
N TYR A 129 -5.49 5.06 15.39
CA TYR A 129 -6.93 5.13 15.58
C TYR A 129 -7.58 3.75 15.79
N ALA A 130 -7.03 2.72 15.15
CA ALA A 130 -7.54 1.36 15.14
C ALA A 130 -7.36 0.64 16.49
N VAL A 131 -8.17 -0.40 16.70
CA VAL A 131 -7.98 -1.36 17.80
C VAL A 131 -6.98 -2.42 17.35
N GLU A 132 -5.91 -2.64 18.11
CA GLU A 132 -4.92 -3.69 17.85
C GLU A 132 -5.22 -4.90 18.75
N ILE A 133 -5.23 -6.11 18.18
CA ILE A 133 -5.41 -7.37 18.91
C ILE A 133 -4.28 -8.36 18.58
N GLU A 134 -3.92 -9.15 19.57
CA GLU A 134 -2.91 -10.20 19.43
C GLU A 134 -3.52 -11.47 18.81
N GLY A 135 -2.77 -12.11 17.93
CA GLY A 135 -3.12 -13.39 17.34
C GLY A 135 -3.37 -14.47 18.41
N VAL A 136 -4.20 -15.45 18.08
CA VAL A 136 -4.38 -16.64 18.95
C VAL A 136 -3.10 -17.46 19.11
N GLU A 137 -2.23 -17.38 18.11
CA GLU A 137 -0.92 -18.03 18.04
C GLU A 137 0.07 -17.06 17.39
N ARG A 138 1.36 -17.34 17.51
CA ARG A 138 2.39 -16.56 16.79
C ARG A 138 2.33 -16.88 15.29
N SER A 139 2.59 -15.88 14.44
CA SER A 139 2.74 -16.13 13.01
C SER A 139 3.81 -17.18 12.73
N THR A 140 3.65 -17.87 11.62
CA THR A 140 4.62 -18.86 11.15
C THR A 140 5.15 -18.45 9.78
N ASN A 141 6.11 -19.22 9.25
CA ASN A 141 6.60 -18.99 7.88
C ASN A 141 5.62 -19.53 6.81
N ASP A 142 4.54 -20.18 7.25
CA ASP A 142 3.51 -20.73 6.37
C ASP A 142 2.36 -19.73 6.25
N LYS A 143 2.13 -19.26 5.02
CA LYS A 143 1.09 -18.27 4.71
C LYS A 143 -0.30 -18.82 5.04
N GLU A 144 -0.59 -20.07 4.69
CA GLU A 144 -1.93 -20.65 4.90
C GLU A 144 -2.24 -20.78 6.40
N GLN A 145 -1.24 -21.17 7.19
CA GLN A 145 -1.35 -21.20 8.64
C GLN A 145 -1.54 -19.79 9.22
N THR A 146 -0.85 -18.80 8.66
CA THR A 146 -0.96 -17.40 9.10
C THR A 146 -2.36 -16.84 8.81
N ASP A 147 -2.93 -17.13 7.65
CA ASP A 147 -4.30 -16.78 7.29
C ASP A 147 -5.31 -17.44 8.26
N LEU A 148 -5.09 -18.71 8.64
CA LEU A 148 -5.90 -19.42 9.63
C LEU A 148 -5.81 -18.80 11.03
N ILE A 149 -4.63 -18.36 11.45
CA ILE A 149 -4.44 -17.66 12.73
C ILE A 149 -5.26 -16.37 12.74
N ILE A 150 -5.24 -15.59 11.65
CA ILE A 150 -6.03 -14.37 11.53
C ILE A 150 -7.53 -14.68 11.66
N ALA A 151 -8.03 -15.65 10.90
CA ALA A 151 -9.43 -16.08 10.95
C ALA A 151 -9.86 -16.48 12.38
N LYS A 152 -9.13 -17.42 13.01
CA LYS A 152 -9.41 -17.86 14.39
C LYS A 152 -9.37 -16.70 15.39
N THR A 153 -8.49 -15.73 15.19
CA THR A 153 -8.38 -14.54 16.04
C THR A 153 -9.63 -13.66 15.95
N LEU A 154 -10.15 -13.44 14.74
CA LEU A 154 -11.41 -12.70 14.54
C LEU A 154 -12.59 -13.43 15.16
N ARG A 155 -12.66 -14.77 14.99
CA ARG A 155 -13.72 -15.59 15.59
C ARG A 155 -13.70 -15.55 17.13
N ARG A 156 -12.51 -15.55 17.74
CA ARG A 156 -12.34 -15.34 19.18
C ARG A 156 -12.83 -13.96 19.59
N PHE A 157 -12.40 -12.92 18.88
CA PHE A 157 -12.79 -11.53 19.15
C PHE A 157 -14.31 -11.33 19.09
N GLU A 158 -14.98 -11.90 18.08
CA GLU A 158 -16.44 -11.87 17.94
C GLU A 158 -17.15 -12.39 19.20
N LYS A 159 -16.70 -13.55 19.70
CA LYS A 159 -17.28 -14.21 20.89
C LYS A 159 -17.02 -13.42 22.17
N GLU A 160 -15.81 -12.91 22.36
CA GLU A 160 -15.41 -12.21 23.58
C GLU A 160 -15.98 -10.80 23.69
N ARG A 161 -16.14 -10.10 22.56
CA ARG A 161 -16.56 -8.68 22.54
C ARG A 161 -18.01 -8.48 22.13
N ALA A 162 -18.73 -9.54 21.77
CA ALA A 162 -20.07 -9.48 21.20
C ALA A 162 -20.16 -8.45 20.04
N ALA A 163 -19.09 -8.35 19.27
CA ALA A 163 -18.91 -7.41 18.17
C ALA A 163 -18.99 -8.15 16.82
N LEU A 164 -19.09 -7.43 15.71
CA LEU A 164 -19.05 -7.96 14.36
C LEU A 164 -17.72 -7.61 13.69
N PRO A 165 -16.70 -8.49 13.75
CA PRO A 165 -15.53 -8.36 12.90
C PRO A 165 -15.88 -8.78 11.46
N VAL A 166 -15.58 -7.92 10.50
CA VAL A 166 -15.70 -8.19 9.07
C VAL A 166 -14.30 -8.23 8.46
N MET A 167 -13.91 -9.37 7.94
CA MET A 167 -12.62 -9.53 7.26
C MET A 167 -12.67 -8.89 5.87
N LEU A 168 -11.73 -8.01 5.58
CA LEU A 168 -11.58 -7.35 4.29
C LEU A 168 -10.42 -7.99 3.54
N THR A 169 -10.68 -8.59 2.40
CA THR A 169 -9.64 -9.29 1.63
C THR A 169 -9.80 -9.12 0.13
N ALA A 170 -8.68 -9.17 -0.59
CA ALA A 170 -8.67 -9.31 -2.05
C ALA A 170 -8.08 -10.67 -2.50
N ASP A 171 -7.93 -11.60 -1.56
CA ASP A 171 -7.45 -12.96 -1.78
C ASP A 171 -8.61 -13.95 -1.65
N ARG A 172 -8.85 -14.73 -2.71
CA ARG A 172 -9.94 -15.71 -2.73
C ARG A 172 -9.73 -16.79 -1.67
N GLN A 173 -8.48 -17.18 -1.40
CA GLN A 173 -8.17 -18.20 -0.40
C GLN A 173 -8.55 -17.75 1.01
N MET A 174 -8.28 -16.49 1.35
CA MET A 174 -8.68 -15.90 2.64
C MET A 174 -10.22 -15.80 2.75
N ALA A 175 -10.91 -15.48 1.66
CA ALA A 175 -12.37 -15.46 1.65
C ALA A 175 -12.97 -16.86 1.89
N ASP A 176 -12.48 -17.89 1.18
CA ASP A 176 -12.91 -19.28 1.37
C ASP A 176 -12.66 -19.74 2.82
N LEU A 177 -11.55 -19.32 3.42
CA LEU A 177 -11.23 -19.63 4.80
C LEU A 177 -12.16 -18.95 5.81
N CYS A 178 -12.51 -17.68 5.58
CA CYS A 178 -13.49 -16.97 6.41
C CYS A 178 -14.87 -17.65 6.34
N GLU A 179 -15.29 -18.09 5.16
CA GLU A 179 -16.53 -18.85 4.98
C GLU A 179 -16.50 -20.17 5.77
N ALA A 180 -15.40 -20.92 5.70
CA ALA A 180 -15.23 -22.17 6.44
C ALA A 180 -15.25 -21.99 7.96
N GLU A 181 -14.66 -20.90 8.47
CA GLU A 181 -14.62 -20.57 9.91
C GLU A 181 -15.88 -19.81 10.40
N GLY A 182 -16.81 -19.49 9.50
CA GLY A 182 -18.05 -18.78 9.79
C GLY A 182 -17.83 -17.33 10.23
N ILE A 183 -16.90 -16.63 9.58
CA ILE A 183 -16.53 -15.24 9.83
C ILE A 183 -17.08 -14.37 8.70
N GLU A 184 -17.71 -13.26 9.08
CA GLU A 184 -18.19 -12.27 8.13
C GLU A 184 -17.03 -11.69 7.35
N HIS A 185 -17.16 -11.58 6.02
CA HIS A 185 -16.07 -11.11 5.18
C HIS A 185 -16.58 -10.37 3.94
N PHE A 186 -15.74 -9.50 3.40
CA PHE A 186 -15.96 -8.86 2.12
C PHE A 186 -14.76 -9.12 1.20
N HIS A 187 -15.02 -9.84 0.11
CA HIS A 187 -14.03 -10.15 -0.91
C HIS A 187 -14.04 -9.08 -2.01
N PHE A 188 -12.98 -8.27 -2.07
CA PHE A 188 -12.78 -7.25 -3.08
C PHE A 188 -12.33 -7.84 -4.42
N THR A 189 -12.92 -7.32 -5.48
CA THR A 189 -12.56 -7.68 -6.86
C THR A 189 -11.63 -6.61 -7.43
N LEU A 190 -10.44 -7.02 -7.87
CA LEU A 190 -9.53 -6.13 -8.59
C LEU A 190 -10.15 -5.73 -9.94
N PRO A 191 -10.05 -4.44 -10.34
CA PRO A 191 -10.64 -4.02 -11.61
C PRO A 191 -9.86 -4.61 -12.80
N HIS A 192 -10.60 -5.17 -13.76
CA HIS A 192 -10.04 -5.78 -14.97
C HIS A 192 -9.46 -4.77 -15.96
N ALA A 193 -10.01 -3.56 -15.97
CA ALA A 193 -9.56 -2.46 -16.81
C ALA A 193 -9.19 -1.26 -15.95
N VAL A 194 -8.05 -0.64 -16.25
CA VAL A 194 -7.68 0.63 -15.64
C VAL A 194 -8.39 1.76 -16.40
N GLN A 195 -9.47 2.28 -15.82
CA GLN A 195 -10.09 3.52 -16.24
C GLN A 195 -9.67 4.60 -15.24
N ALA A 196 -8.78 5.49 -15.67
CA ALA A 196 -8.18 6.52 -14.82
C ALA A 196 -8.14 7.86 -15.56
N ASP A 197 -9.30 8.29 -16.05
CA ASP A 197 -9.43 9.51 -16.87
C ASP A 197 -9.18 10.78 -16.04
N PHE A 198 -9.40 10.72 -14.72
CA PHE A 198 -9.23 11.83 -13.80
C PHE A 198 -8.55 11.38 -12.50
N CYS A 199 -7.77 12.26 -11.89
CA CYS A 199 -7.28 12.08 -10.53
C CYS A 199 -7.12 13.42 -9.80
N SER A 200 -7.28 13.41 -8.47
CA SER A 200 -7.03 14.59 -7.66
C SER A 200 -5.53 14.92 -7.59
N SER A 201 -5.17 16.17 -7.26
CA SER A 201 -3.76 16.56 -7.05
C SER A 201 -3.08 15.74 -5.93
N ARG A 202 -3.84 15.29 -4.92
CA ARG A 202 -3.37 14.39 -3.86
C ARG A 202 -3.10 12.99 -4.41
N SER A 203 -4.04 12.42 -5.18
CA SER A 203 -3.91 11.10 -5.79
C SER A 203 -2.76 11.07 -6.79
N MET A 204 -2.59 12.13 -7.60
CA MET A 204 -1.46 12.26 -8.53
C MET A 204 -0.11 12.24 -7.82
N ARG A 205 0.05 13.03 -6.74
CA ARG A 205 1.29 13.03 -5.93
C ARG A 205 1.58 11.66 -5.33
N ARG A 206 0.55 11.01 -4.77
CA ARG A 206 0.65 9.64 -4.24
C ARG A 206 1.01 8.63 -5.32
N MET A 207 0.43 8.76 -6.51
CA MET A 207 0.71 7.88 -7.65
C MET A 207 2.18 7.99 -8.07
N ILE A 208 2.70 9.20 -8.27
CA ILE A 208 4.12 9.41 -8.61
C ILE A 208 5.02 8.79 -7.54
N TYR A 209 4.71 9.02 -6.26
CA TYR A 209 5.45 8.45 -5.14
C TYR A 209 5.40 6.91 -5.14
N ASN A 210 4.21 6.32 -5.22
CA ASN A 210 4.01 4.87 -5.20
C ASN A 210 4.72 4.20 -6.37
N LEU A 211 4.56 4.73 -7.59
CA LEU A 211 5.25 4.23 -8.77
C LEU A 211 6.78 4.29 -8.59
N ALA A 212 7.32 5.43 -8.15
CA ALA A 212 8.75 5.58 -7.92
C ALA A 212 9.27 4.61 -6.85
N MET A 213 8.53 4.44 -5.75
CA MET A 213 8.90 3.51 -4.67
C MET A 213 8.85 2.06 -5.13
N VAL A 214 7.76 1.62 -5.76
CA VAL A 214 7.59 0.21 -6.16
C VAL A 214 8.58 -0.18 -7.25
N PHE A 215 8.68 0.61 -8.32
CA PHE A 215 9.60 0.32 -9.43
C PHE A 215 11.05 0.70 -9.13
N GLY A 216 11.31 1.48 -8.07
CA GLY A 216 12.63 1.95 -7.65
C GLY A 216 13.08 3.18 -8.44
N VAL A 217 12.83 3.19 -9.74
CA VAL A 217 13.05 4.34 -10.64
C VAL A 217 11.93 4.39 -11.69
N ILE A 218 11.42 5.59 -11.95
CA ILE A 218 10.47 5.86 -13.04
C ILE A 218 10.93 7.09 -13.83
N ARG A 219 10.45 7.21 -15.06
CA ARG A 219 10.64 8.40 -15.89
C ARG A 219 9.31 9.06 -16.15
N LEU A 220 9.23 10.36 -15.86
CA LEU A 220 8.10 11.23 -16.18
C LEU A 220 8.62 12.32 -17.11
N ASN A 221 8.36 12.18 -18.41
CA ASN A 221 8.89 13.06 -19.46
C ASN A 221 10.42 13.21 -19.37
N SER A 222 10.91 14.43 -19.12
CA SER A 222 12.33 14.78 -18.95
C SER A 222 12.82 14.69 -17.50
N VAL A 223 12.07 14.07 -16.58
CA VAL A 223 12.47 13.87 -15.18
C VAL A 223 12.56 12.40 -14.85
N VAL A 224 13.69 11.98 -14.28
CA VAL A 224 13.86 10.66 -13.68
C VAL A 224 13.62 10.78 -12.18
N VAL A 225 12.70 9.99 -11.66
CA VAL A 225 12.31 9.96 -10.24
C VAL A 225 12.76 8.65 -9.62
N PHE A 226 13.64 8.74 -8.63
CA PHE A 226 14.12 7.60 -7.86
C PHE A 226 13.34 7.52 -6.55
N GLY A 227 12.60 6.43 -6.37
CA GLY A 227 12.02 6.07 -5.07
C GLY A 227 13.02 5.37 -4.17
N GLU A 228 14.03 4.70 -4.73
CA GLU A 228 15.10 4.07 -3.97
C GLU A 228 16.44 4.42 -4.62
N PHE A 229 17.43 4.82 -3.82
CA PHE A 229 18.70 5.35 -4.32
C PHE A 229 19.82 5.28 -3.27
N LYS A 230 21.07 5.43 -3.73
CA LYS A 230 22.24 5.43 -2.85
C LYS A 230 22.21 6.63 -1.90
N GLY A 231 22.31 6.36 -0.60
CA GLY A 231 22.29 7.39 0.44
C GLY A 231 20.89 7.79 0.93
N LYS A 232 19.80 7.14 0.45
CA LYS A 232 18.46 7.36 1.00
C LYS A 232 18.43 7.05 2.50
N LYS A 233 17.96 8.02 3.30
CA LYS A 233 17.88 7.92 4.77
C LYS A 233 16.46 7.68 5.26
N ARG A 234 15.47 8.25 4.57
CA ARG A 234 14.06 8.12 4.96
C ARG A 234 13.20 7.65 3.78
N ILE A 235 12.12 6.94 4.10
CA ILE A 235 11.21 6.34 3.12
C ILE A 235 10.48 7.39 2.25
N ASP A 236 10.21 8.58 2.80
CA ASP A 236 9.52 9.70 2.16
C ASP A 236 10.39 10.47 1.16
N GLN A 237 11.71 10.23 1.14
CA GLN A 237 12.62 10.95 0.25
C GLN A 237 12.54 10.44 -1.18
N LEU A 238 12.39 11.34 -2.14
CA LEU A 238 12.60 11.06 -3.55
C LEU A 238 13.87 11.77 -4.03
N LYS A 239 14.59 11.15 -4.96
CA LYS A 239 15.67 11.81 -5.70
C LYS A 239 15.19 12.10 -7.11
N LEU A 240 15.37 13.34 -7.56
CA LEU A 240 15.00 13.78 -8.90
C LEU A 240 16.27 14.03 -9.72
N ARG A 241 16.26 13.60 -10.98
CA ARG A 241 17.26 13.96 -11.98
C ARG A 241 16.52 14.57 -13.17
N PHE A 242 16.79 15.83 -13.45
CA PHE A 242 16.24 16.55 -14.58
C PHE A 242 17.15 16.36 -15.80
N LEU A 243 16.54 16.05 -16.94
CA LEU A 243 17.20 15.95 -18.24
C LEU A 243 17.00 17.22 -19.08
N ASP A 244 16.22 18.16 -18.54
CA ASP A 244 15.89 19.46 -19.12
C ASP A 244 16.24 20.55 -18.11
N GLU A 245 17.13 21.45 -18.50
CA GLU A 245 17.67 22.51 -17.64
C GLU A 245 16.65 23.61 -17.34
N GLU A 246 15.79 23.95 -18.30
CA GLU A 246 14.75 24.97 -18.10
C GLU A 246 13.67 24.47 -17.14
N LEU A 247 13.30 23.19 -17.28
CA LEU A 247 12.42 22.54 -16.31
C LEU A 247 13.03 22.51 -14.90
N TRP A 248 14.34 22.25 -14.80
CA TRP A 248 15.06 22.31 -13.52
C TRP A 248 15.00 23.71 -12.90
N LYS A 249 15.30 24.77 -13.66
CA LYS A 249 15.24 26.16 -13.19
C LYS A 249 13.85 26.52 -12.68
N GLY A 250 12.80 26.14 -13.42
CA GLY A 250 11.42 26.34 -13.02
C GLY A 250 11.07 25.60 -11.73
N PHE A 251 11.44 24.32 -11.64
CA PHE A 251 11.22 23.50 -10.44
C PHE A 251 11.95 24.06 -9.22
N GLU A 252 13.21 24.46 -9.37
CA GLU A 252 14.02 25.02 -8.28
C GLU A 252 13.39 26.33 -7.76
N LYS A 253 12.95 27.22 -8.65
CA LYS A 253 12.24 28.45 -8.29
C LYS A 253 10.99 28.13 -7.46
N HIS A 254 10.13 27.22 -7.94
CA HIS A 254 8.91 26.82 -7.21
C HIS A 254 9.24 26.16 -5.87
N LEU A 255 10.25 25.29 -5.81
CA LEU A 255 10.68 24.63 -4.58
C LEU A 255 11.17 25.65 -3.53
N ARG A 256 11.94 26.66 -3.95
CA ARG A 256 12.36 27.76 -3.07
C ARG A 256 11.16 28.54 -2.54
N MET A 257 10.18 28.84 -3.39
CA MET A 257 8.94 29.50 -2.97
C MET A 257 8.16 28.67 -1.95
N CYS A 258 7.92 27.39 -2.21
CA CYS A 258 7.23 26.50 -1.28
C CYS A 258 7.94 26.41 0.07
N ARG A 259 9.27 26.31 0.09
CA ARG A 259 10.06 26.32 1.34
C ARG A 259 9.92 27.62 2.12
N ARG A 260 9.92 28.77 1.43
CA ARG A 260 9.68 30.07 2.06
C ARG A 260 8.28 30.15 2.66
N LEU A 261 7.26 29.72 1.94
CA LEU A 261 5.87 29.68 2.43
C LEU A 261 5.73 28.77 3.67
N MET A 262 6.33 27.58 3.65
CA MET A 262 6.31 26.67 4.80
C MET A 262 7.00 27.28 6.04
N ASN A 263 8.09 28.01 5.86
CA ASN A 263 8.79 28.71 6.95
C ASN A 263 7.94 29.85 7.55
N LEU A 264 7.00 30.40 6.80
CA LEU A 264 6.03 31.39 7.26
C LEU A 264 4.80 30.76 7.95
N GLY A 265 4.79 29.44 8.14
CA GLY A 265 3.68 28.72 8.76
C GLY A 265 2.48 28.46 7.82
N ILE A 266 2.56 28.87 6.55
CA ILE A 266 1.52 28.62 5.56
C ILE A 266 1.65 27.16 5.10
N ARG A 267 0.72 26.31 5.54
CA ARG A 267 0.64 24.90 5.15
C ARG A 267 -0.58 24.70 4.24
N GLN A 268 -0.37 23.99 3.13
CA GLN A 268 -1.44 23.49 2.25
C GLN A 268 -1.83 22.06 2.63
#